data_AF-A0A323UGX4-F1
#
_entry.id   AF-A0A323UGX4-F1
#
_cell.length_a   1.000
_cell.length_b   1.000
_cell.length_c   1.000
_cell.angle_alpha   90.00
_cell.angle_beta   90.00
_cell.angle_gamma   90.00
#
_symmetry.space_group_name_H-M   'P 1'
#
loop_
_entity.id
_entity.type
_entity.pdbx_description
1 polymer ?
#
loop_
_entity_poly.entity_id
_entity_poly.type
_entity_poly.pdbx_seq_one_letter_code
_entity_poly.pdbx_strand_id
1 'polypeptide(L)'
;PTKYWLATLPETIGFRPLVDLAKLRWRIERDYQELKQEVGLGHYEGRGWRGFHHHATLCIAAYGFLVAERATIPPSGPRPATLLPA
;
A
#
# COMPACT_ATOMS: atom_id res chain seq x y z
N PRO A 1 -7.70 9.18 10.80
CA PRO A 1 -9.12 9.03 11.23
C PRO A 1 -9.57 10.28 11.96
N THR A 2 -10.84 10.65 11.90
CA THR A 2 -11.34 11.96 12.36
C THR A 2 -12.31 11.89 13.54
N LYS A 3 -12.68 10.69 13.99
CA LYS A 3 -13.62 10.43 15.11
C LYS A 3 -13.06 9.30 15.98
N TYR A 4 -13.92 8.57 16.69
CA TYR A 4 -13.56 7.46 17.57
C TYR A 4 -13.13 6.20 16.84
N TRP A 5 -12.17 5.48 17.41
CA TRP A 5 -11.61 4.22 16.90
C TRP A 5 -11.55 3.18 18.01
N LEU A 6 -11.96 1.96 17.69
CA LEU A 6 -11.79 0.79 18.56
C LEU A 6 -10.51 0.06 18.13
N ALA A 7 -9.69 -0.32 19.10
CA ALA A 7 -8.45 -1.05 18.86
C ALA A 7 -8.23 -2.09 19.96
N THR A 8 -7.71 -3.25 19.57
CA THR A 8 -7.25 -4.30 20.49
C THR A 8 -5.74 -4.18 20.77
N LEU A 9 -5.21 -2.96 20.72
CA LEU A 9 -3.80 -2.65 20.93
C LEU A 9 -3.50 -2.48 22.43
N PRO A 10 -2.25 -2.71 22.87
CA PRO A 10 -1.88 -2.48 24.27
C PRO A 10 -2.18 -1.05 24.72
N GLU A 11 -2.66 -0.88 25.95
CA GLU A 11 -2.93 0.45 26.53
C GLU A 11 -1.67 1.34 26.63
N THR A 12 -0.49 0.71 26.64
CA THR A 12 0.82 1.38 26.69
C THR A 12 1.31 1.88 25.33
N ILE A 13 0.56 1.68 24.24
CA ILE A 13 0.98 2.11 22.91
C ILE A 13 1.09 3.65 22.85
N GLY A 14 2.19 4.14 22.29
CA GLY A 14 2.37 5.57 22.06
C GLY A 14 1.37 6.13 21.05
N PHE A 15 1.04 7.42 21.19
CA PHE A 15 0.10 8.10 20.29
C PHE A 15 0.52 8.06 18.81
N ARG A 16 1.82 8.27 18.53
CA ARG A 16 2.34 8.24 17.16
C ARG A 16 2.17 6.88 16.47
N PRO A 17 2.66 5.75 17.01
CA PRO A 17 2.43 4.44 16.41
C PRO A 17 0.95 4.06 16.33
N LEU A 18 0.11 4.50 17.28
CA LEU A 18 -1.35 4.33 17.19
C LEU A 18 -1.92 5.04 15.96
N VAL A 19 -1.56 6.31 15.72
CA VAL A 19 -2.02 7.07 14.56
C VAL A 19 -1.49 6.46 13.26
N ASP A 20 -0.23 6.04 13.23
CA ASP A 20 0.39 5.42 12.05
C ASP A 20 -0.36 4.13 11.65
N LEU A 21 -0.60 3.23 12.62
CA LEU A 21 -1.40 2.01 12.40
C LEU A 21 -2.81 2.33 11.93
N ALA A 22 -3.48 3.30 12.56
CA ALA A 22 -4.84 3.67 12.18
C ALA A 22 -4.91 4.29 10.77
N LYS A 23 -3.84 4.97 10.32
CA LYS A 23 -3.75 5.53 8.97
C LYS A 23 -3.37 4.50 7.91
N LEU A 24 -2.79 3.35 8.25
CA LEU A 24 -2.53 2.26 7.29
C LEU A 24 -3.82 1.78 6.59
N ARG A 25 -5.01 1.98 7.16
CA ARG A 25 -6.29 1.69 6.49
C ARG A 25 -6.38 2.30 5.09
N TRP A 26 -5.90 3.53 4.89
CA TRP A 26 -5.94 4.20 3.59
C TRP A 26 -5.05 3.53 2.54
N ARG A 27 -4.05 2.77 2.99
CA ARG A 27 -3.18 2.01 2.08
C ARG A 27 -3.99 0.99 1.27
N ILE A 28 -4.98 0.33 1.89
CA ILE A 28 -5.84 -0.64 1.20
C ILE A 28 -6.59 0.00 0.04
N GLU A 29 -7.10 1.23 0.21
CA GLU A 29 -7.84 1.91 -0.86
C GLU A 29 -6.94 2.24 -2.05
N ARG A 30 -5.72 2.72 -1.78
CA ARG A 30 -4.71 2.94 -2.82
C ARG A 30 -4.29 1.63 -3.49
N ASP A 31 -3.97 0.61 -2.71
CA ASP A 31 -3.55 -0.70 -3.22
C ASP A 31 -4.65 -1.29 -4.13
N TYR A 32 -5.92 -1.12 -3.75
CA TYR A 32 -7.05 -1.59 -4.55
C TYR A 32 -7.23 -0.82 -5.85
N GLN A 33 -6.96 0.50 -5.84
CA GLN A 33 -6.96 1.31 -7.06
C GLN A 33 -5.85 0.85 -8.02
N GLU A 34 -4.62 0.66 -7.52
CA GLU A 34 -3.49 0.19 -8.34
C GLU A 34 -3.75 -1.23 -8.87
N LEU A 35 -4.24 -2.13 -8.03
CA LEU A 35 -4.64 -3.48 -8.45
C LEU A 35 -5.63 -3.46 -9.60
N LYS A 36 -6.64 -2.57 -9.55
CA LYS A 36 -7.67 -2.48 -10.58
C LYS A 36 -7.18 -1.84 -11.87
N GLN A 37 -6.58 -0.65 -11.77
CA GLN A 37 -6.26 0.18 -12.94
C GLN A 37 -4.95 -0.25 -13.60
N GLU A 38 -3.94 -0.61 -12.81
CA GLU A 38 -2.58 -0.85 -13.31
C GLU A 38 -2.29 -2.34 -13.48
N VAL A 39 -2.80 -3.18 -12.57
CA VAL A 39 -2.50 -4.64 -12.56
C VAL A 39 -3.63 -5.47 -13.16
N GLY A 40 -4.72 -4.83 -13.59
CA GLY A 40 -5.80 -5.46 -14.35
C GLY A 40 -6.76 -6.32 -13.53
N LEU A 41 -6.84 -6.16 -12.22
CA LEU A 41 -7.85 -6.83 -11.40
C LEU A 41 -9.28 -6.49 -11.87
N GLY A 42 -9.49 -5.28 -12.42
CA GLY A 42 -10.76 -4.84 -12.98
C GLY A 42 -11.10 -5.43 -14.36
N HIS A 43 -10.18 -6.14 -15.02
CA HIS A 43 -10.36 -6.66 -16.39
C HIS A 43 -10.94 -8.08 -16.43
N TYR A 44 -11.35 -8.64 -15.30
CA TYR A 44 -11.93 -9.99 -15.28
C TYR A 44 -13.33 -10.01 -15.90
N GLU A 45 -13.53 -10.84 -16.92
CA GLU A 45 -14.77 -10.90 -17.71
C GLU A 45 -15.93 -11.70 -17.07
N GLY A 46 -15.77 -12.25 -15.86
CA GLY A 46 -16.88 -12.90 -15.14
C GLY A 46 -17.16 -14.37 -15.48
N ARG A 47 -16.20 -15.09 -16.07
CA ARG A 47 -16.37 -16.49 -16.57
C ARG A 47 -16.48 -17.60 -15.50
N GLY A 48 -16.59 -17.26 -14.22
CA GLY A 48 -16.83 -18.20 -13.11
C GLY A 48 -15.84 -18.12 -11.95
N TRP A 49 -16.23 -18.69 -10.80
CA TRP A 49 -15.52 -18.52 -9.52
C TRP A 49 -14.05 -18.95 -9.54
N ARG A 50 -13.77 -20.15 -10.10
CA ARG A 50 -12.39 -20.65 -10.21
C ARG A 50 -11.53 -19.75 -11.11
N GLY A 51 -12.09 -19.25 -12.21
CA GLY A 51 -11.41 -18.32 -13.11
C GLY A 51 -11.10 -16.98 -12.41
N PHE A 52 -12.06 -16.44 -11.67
CA PHE A 52 -11.87 -15.24 -10.85
C PHE A 52 -10.72 -15.43 -9.85
N HIS A 53 -10.72 -16.55 -9.11
CA HIS A 53 -9.66 -16.84 -8.14
C HIS A 53 -8.28 -16.88 -8.77
N HIS A 54 -8.12 -17.58 -9.89
CA HIS A 54 -6.84 -17.62 -10.60
C HIS A 54 -6.42 -16.21 -11.04
N HIS A 55 -7.32 -15.44 -11.65
CA HIS A 55 -7.06 -14.07 -12.09
C HIS A 55 -6.64 -13.17 -10.93
N ALA A 56 -7.45 -13.12 -9.87
CA ALA A 56 -7.17 -12.31 -8.69
C ALA A 56 -5.86 -12.69 -8.01
N THR A 57 -5.54 -13.99 -7.93
CA THR A 57 -4.30 -14.48 -7.33
C THR A 57 -3.08 -14.00 -8.13
N LEU A 58 -3.13 -14.10 -9.46
CA LEU A 58 -2.05 -13.61 -10.33
C LEU A 58 -1.88 -12.09 -10.24
N CYS A 59 -2.98 -11.32 -10.23
CA CYS A 59 -2.91 -9.87 -10.02
C CYS A 59 -2.29 -9.50 -8.67
N ILE A 60 -2.67 -10.18 -7.58
CA ILE A 60 -2.11 -9.92 -6.24
C ILE A 60 -0.62 -10.29 -6.20
N ALA A 61 -0.21 -11.41 -6.80
CA ALA A 61 1.19 -11.80 -6.87
C ALA A 61 2.04 -10.79 -7.65
N ALA A 62 1.56 -10.34 -8.81
CA ALA A 62 2.22 -9.32 -9.62
C ALA A 62 2.33 -7.98 -8.87
N TYR A 63 1.26 -7.57 -8.17
CA TYR A 63 1.28 -6.38 -7.34
C TYR A 63 2.31 -6.49 -6.19
N GLY A 64 2.37 -7.65 -5.52
CA GLY A 64 3.37 -7.91 -4.49
C GLY A 64 4.80 -7.77 -4.99
N PHE A 65 5.09 -8.29 -6.18
CA PHE A 65 6.38 -8.10 -6.85
C PHE A 65 6.68 -6.61 -7.10
N LEU A 66 5.74 -5.86 -7.70
CA LEU A 66 5.94 -4.43 -7.97
C LEU A 66 6.17 -3.60 -6.70
N VAL A 67 5.45 -3.90 -5.61
CA VAL A 67 5.64 -3.23 -4.32
C VAL A 67 7.02 -3.54 -3.73
N ALA A 68 7.48 -4.79 -3.84
CA ALA A 68 8.82 -5.19 -3.40
C ALA A 68 9.91 -4.46 -4.19
N GLU A 69 9.78 -4.41 -5.52
CA GLU A 69 10.72 -3.70 -6.40
C GLU A 69 10.76 -2.20 -6.08
N ARG A 70 9.60 -1.55 -5.90
CA ARG A 70 9.53 -0.13 -5.51
C ARG A 70 10.21 0.14 -4.17
N ALA A 71 10.16 -0.79 -3.23
CA ALA A 71 10.81 -0.64 -1.92
C ALA A 71 12.34 -0.66 -2.00
N THR A 72 12.92 -1.18 -3.09
CA THR A 72 14.38 -1.15 -3.32
C THR A 72 14.88 0.23 -3.80
N ILE A 73 13.98 1.09 -4.29
CA ILE A 73 14.31 2.43 -4.76
C ILE A 73 14.31 3.36 -3.55
N PRO A 74 15.45 3.92 -3.14
CA PRO A 74 15.47 4.87 -2.03
C PRO A 74 14.57 6.06 -2.37
N PRO A 75 13.77 6.57 -1.40
CA PRO A 75 13.04 7.81 -1.62
C PRO A 75 14.07 8.87 -1.99
N SER A 76 13.86 9.56 -3.11
CA SER A 76 14.70 10.68 -3.53
C SER A 76 14.68 11.74 -2.43
N GLY A 77 15.66 11.67 -1.53
CA GLY A 77 15.88 12.70 -0.53
C GLY A 77 16.22 14.02 -1.24
N PRO A 78 15.92 15.18 -0.63
CA PRO A 78 16.40 16.44 -1.16
C PRO A 78 17.92 16.35 -1.32
N ARG A 79 18.41 16.62 -2.54
CA ARG A 79 19.84 16.76 -2.82
C ARG A 79 20.40 17.72 -1.77
N PRO A 80 21.36 17.32 -0.92
CA PRO A 80 22.03 18.28 -0.05
C PRO A 80 22.54 19.40 -0.95
N ALA A 81 22.05 20.62 -0.73
CA ALA A 81 22.64 21.77 -1.37
C ALA A 81 24.10 21.80 -0.91
N THR A 82 25.01 21.34 -1.78
CA THR A 82 26.43 21.49 -1.56
C THR A 82 26.66 22.99 -1.47
N LEU A 83 26.81 23.50 -0.25
CA LEU A 83 27.38 24.82 -0.02
C LEU A 83 28.82 24.73 -0.51
N LEU A 84 29.04 25.10 -1.76
CA LEU A 84 30.37 25.36 -2.28
C LEU A 84 30.94 26.53 -1.45
N PRO A 85 32.04 26.34 -0.70
CA PRO A 85 32.70 27.47 -0.07
C PRO A 85 33.29 28.39 -1.15
N ALA A 86 33.23 29.69 -0.88
CA ALA A 86 33.68 30.78 -1.74
C ALA A 86 35.20 30.80 -1.96
#